data_AF-N1Q522-F1
#
_entry.id   AF-N1Q522-F1
#
_cell.length_a   1.000
_cell.length_b   1.000
_cell.length_c   1.000
_cell.angle_alpha   90.00
_cell.angle_beta   90.00
_cell.angle_gamma   90.00
#
_symmetry.space_group_name_H-M   'P 1'
#
loop_
_entity.id
_entity.type
_entity.pdbx_description
1 polymer ?
#
loop_
_entity_poly.entity_id
_entity_poly.type
_entity_poly.pdbx_seq_one_letter_code
_entity_poly.pdbx_strand_id
1 'polypeptide(L)'
;MQAFEDSAKSKLSKRHARLRKQYEDIRTHEQQHRRAVNLHALESWCPDAALMAEHLQTLSRTVTDLRAYTDAGTRYSITVDTFDDWATKAEGMLLNDQHPATFIEALPESWRAIHTSLALKLRSIQRDISVLPPPPPRQGADMPSSLEIILGNCSALVDSMLKELDTMTKLQKEVLQRGKARIDEQINALMAANQQAQGEGKENWVPAWQSVS
;
A
#
# COMPACT_ATOMS: atom_id res chain seq x y z
N MET A 1 27.57 -56.57 0.79
CA MET A 1 27.21 -55.15 1.00
C MET A 1 25.72 -54.87 0.78
N GLN A 2 25.06 -55.42 -0.27
CA GLN A 2 23.62 -55.24 -0.53
C GLN A 2 22.67 -55.53 0.64
N ALA A 3 22.87 -56.62 1.39
CA ALA A 3 21.99 -56.96 2.52
C ALA A 3 21.97 -55.89 3.65
N PHE A 4 23.07 -55.16 3.83
CA PHE A 4 23.13 -54.05 4.78
C PHE A 4 22.39 -52.81 4.26
N GLU A 5 22.50 -52.53 2.96
CA GLU A 5 21.79 -51.43 2.30
C GLU A 5 20.26 -51.66 2.30
N ASP A 6 19.82 -52.88 2.03
CA ASP A 6 18.40 -53.26 2.05
C ASP A 6 17.79 -53.18 3.47
N SER A 7 18.56 -53.61 4.48
CA SER A 7 18.16 -53.50 5.89
C SER A 7 18.08 -52.04 6.34
N ALA A 8 19.04 -51.20 5.94
CA ALA A 8 19.03 -49.76 6.23
C ALA A 8 17.84 -49.05 5.54
N LYS A 9 17.58 -49.35 4.26
CA LYS A 9 16.44 -48.82 3.51
C LYS A 9 15.10 -49.23 4.11
N SER A 10 14.97 -50.49 4.55
CA SER A 10 13.77 -51.00 5.22
C SER A 10 13.52 -50.29 6.56
N LYS A 11 14.55 -50.11 7.39
CA LYS A 11 14.46 -49.40 8.67
C LYS A 11 14.08 -47.92 8.47
N LEU A 12 14.69 -47.25 7.49
CA LEU A 12 14.37 -45.86 7.15
C LEU A 12 12.93 -45.72 6.64
N SER A 13 12.49 -46.62 5.75
CA SER A 13 11.12 -46.64 5.25
C SER A 13 10.09 -46.83 6.37
N LYS A 14 10.36 -47.73 7.32
CA LYS A 14 9.51 -47.93 8.51
C LYS A 14 9.47 -46.69 9.41
N ARG A 15 10.62 -46.02 9.61
CA ARG A 15 10.70 -44.77 10.39
C ARG A 15 9.93 -43.64 9.70
N HIS A 16 10.07 -43.48 8.39
CA HIS A 16 9.29 -42.49 7.61
C HIS A 16 7.79 -42.79 7.64
N ALA A 17 7.38 -44.04 7.50
CA ALA A 17 5.97 -44.43 7.59
C ALA A 17 5.39 -44.12 8.97
N ARG A 18 6.15 -44.41 10.04
CA ARG A 18 5.77 -44.08 11.42
C ARG A 18 5.66 -42.56 11.63
N LEU A 19 6.64 -41.80 11.16
CA LEU A 19 6.63 -40.34 11.28
C LEU A 19 5.48 -39.71 10.50
N ARG A 20 5.21 -40.19 9.28
CA ARG A 20 4.06 -39.75 8.49
C ARG A 20 2.75 -40.04 9.21
N LYS A 21 2.58 -41.23 9.78
CA LYS A 21 1.40 -41.55 10.57
C LYS A 21 1.24 -40.61 11.77
N GLN A 22 2.30 -40.41 12.55
CA GLN A 22 2.29 -39.49 13.69
C GLN A 22 1.96 -38.05 13.26
N TYR A 23 2.50 -37.61 12.13
CA TYR A 23 2.20 -36.29 11.57
C TYR A 23 0.72 -36.15 11.19
N GLU A 24 0.13 -37.13 10.49
CA GLU A 24 -1.29 -37.10 10.13
C GLU A 24 -2.20 -37.16 11.37
N ASP A 25 -1.82 -37.93 12.39
CA ASP A 25 -2.55 -37.99 13.67
C ASP A 25 -2.54 -36.61 14.35
N ILE A 26 -1.37 -35.98 14.48
CA ILE A 26 -1.23 -34.62 15.05
C ILE A 26 -2.04 -33.61 14.23
N ARG A 27 -1.92 -33.64 12.90
CA ARG A 27 -2.64 -32.74 12.00
C ARG A 27 -4.15 -32.87 12.14
N THR A 28 -4.65 -34.09 12.32
CA THR A 28 -6.08 -34.36 12.54
C THR A 28 -6.55 -33.78 13.87
N HIS A 29 -5.79 -33.99 14.94
CA HIS A 29 -6.08 -33.39 16.25
C HIS A 29 -6.07 -31.87 16.22
N GLU A 30 -5.06 -31.25 15.58
CA GLU A 30 -5.01 -29.79 15.39
C GLU A 30 -6.21 -29.27 14.59
N GLN A 31 -6.60 -29.97 13.52
CA GLN A 31 -7.76 -29.59 12.73
C GLN A 31 -9.06 -29.65 13.54
N GLN A 32 -9.25 -30.69 14.34
CA GLN A 32 -10.41 -30.82 15.23
C GLN A 32 -10.43 -29.72 16.28
N HIS A 33 -9.29 -29.44 16.91
CA HIS A 33 -9.16 -28.37 17.89
C HIS A 33 -9.48 -27.00 17.27
N ARG A 34 -8.93 -26.68 16.09
CA ARG A 34 -9.25 -25.44 15.36
C ARG A 34 -10.73 -25.34 14.98
N ARG A 35 -11.36 -26.45 14.58
CA ARG A 35 -12.80 -26.48 14.30
C ARG A 35 -13.62 -26.15 15.55
N ALA A 36 -13.28 -26.74 16.69
CA ALA A 36 -13.97 -26.45 17.96
C ALA A 36 -13.83 -24.97 18.36
N VAL A 37 -12.62 -24.41 18.28
CA VAL A 37 -12.37 -22.99 18.55
C VAL A 37 -13.17 -22.09 17.61
N ASN A 38 -13.20 -22.41 16.31
CA ASN A 38 -13.93 -21.62 15.32
C ASN A 38 -15.46 -21.70 15.50
N LEU A 39 -16.00 -22.88 15.81
CA LEU A 39 -17.44 -23.04 16.08
C LEU A 39 -17.85 -22.24 17.31
N HIS A 40 -17.09 -22.38 18.41
CA HIS A 40 -17.34 -21.61 19.63
C HIS A 40 -17.27 -20.10 19.40
N ALA A 41 -16.30 -19.65 18.59
CA ALA A 41 -16.18 -18.25 18.21
C ALA A 41 -17.41 -17.79 17.39
N LEU A 42 -17.89 -18.58 16.44
CA LEU A 42 -19.09 -18.24 15.65
C LEU A 42 -20.34 -18.15 16.53
N GLU A 43 -20.55 -19.14 17.40
CA GLU A 43 -21.67 -19.15 18.36
C GLU A 43 -21.64 -17.95 19.30
N SER A 44 -20.45 -17.58 19.77
CA SER A 44 -20.26 -16.40 20.64
C SER A 44 -20.38 -15.08 19.88
N TRP A 45 -20.07 -15.06 18.59
CA TRP A 45 -20.07 -13.86 17.76
C TRP A 45 -21.49 -13.45 17.35
N CYS A 46 -22.33 -14.42 16.99
CA CYS A 46 -23.73 -14.17 16.64
C CYS A 46 -24.58 -15.42 16.94
N PRO A 47 -25.37 -15.43 18.03
CA PRO A 47 -26.20 -16.58 18.39
C PRO A 47 -27.36 -16.84 17.41
N ASP A 48 -27.81 -15.80 16.68
CA ASP A 48 -28.87 -15.93 15.68
C ASP A 48 -28.28 -16.44 14.35
N ALA A 49 -28.71 -17.63 13.94
CA ALA A 49 -28.22 -18.29 12.73
C ALA A 49 -28.52 -17.52 11.44
N ALA A 50 -29.66 -16.80 11.36
CA ALA A 50 -30.02 -16.03 10.18
C ALA A 50 -29.11 -14.81 10.04
N LEU A 51 -28.94 -14.06 11.14
CA LEU A 51 -28.08 -12.88 11.19
C LEU A 51 -26.60 -13.26 11.02
N MET A 52 -26.16 -14.38 11.58
CA MET A 52 -24.81 -14.92 11.37
C MET A 52 -24.53 -15.19 9.89
N ALA A 53 -25.50 -15.76 9.15
CA ALA A 53 -25.35 -16.01 7.72
C ALA A 53 -25.18 -14.69 6.94
N GLU A 54 -25.93 -13.64 7.27
CA GLU A 54 -25.79 -12.31 6.66
C GLU A 54 -24.43 -11.68 6.95
N HIS A 55 -23.94 -11.79 8.19
CA HIS A 55 -22.62 -11.30 8.57
C HIS A 55 -21.49 -12.06 7.86
N LEU A 56 -21.60 -13.39 7.75
CA LEU A 56 -20.64 -14.22 7.02
C LEU A 56 -20.66 -13.90 5.51
N GLN A 57 -21.84 -13.66 4.93
CA GLN A 57 -21.96 -13.26 3.54
C GLN A 57 -21.29 -11.89 3.29
N THR A 58 -21.52 -10.94 4.19
CA THR A 58 -20.87 -9.62 4.14
C THR A 58 -19.35 -9.76 4.26
N LEU A 59 -18.86 -10.55 5.21
CA LEU A 59 -17.44 -10.82 5.38
C LEU A 59 -16.83 -11.50 4.15
N SER A 60 -17.51 -12.48 3.57
CA SER A 60 -17.08 -13.18 2.35
C SER A 60 -16.96 -12.22 1.16
N ARG A 61 -17.93 -11.31 1.00
CA ARG A 61 -17.87 -10.25 0.00
C ARG A 61 -16.67 -9.34 0.22
N THR A 62 -16.47 -8.84 1.45
CA THR A 62 -15.32 -8.00 1.83
C THR A 62 -13.99 -8.66 1.50
N VAL A 63 -13.82 -9.94 1.85
CA VAL A 63 -12.59 -10.70 1.55
C VAL A 63 -12.37 -10.82 0.04
N THR A 64 -13.44 -11.10 -0.71
CA THR A 64 -13.38 -11.22 -2.18
C THR A 64 -13.02 -9.89 -2.83
N ASP A 65 -13.65 -8.81 -2.39
CA ASP A 65 -13.40 -7.45 -2.89
C ASP A 65 -11.97 -7.01 -2.59
N LEU A 66 -11.47 -7.27 -1.38
CA LEU A 66 -10.08 -6.95 -1.01
C LEU A 66 -9.08 -7.71 -1.85
N ARG A 67 -9.33 -9.01 -2.08
CA ARG A 67 -8.47 -9.84 -2.92
C ARG A 67 -8.30 -9.27 -4.34
N ALA A 68 -9.37 -8.67 -4.88
CA ALA A 68 -9.33 -8.03 -6.20
C ALA A 68 -8.39 -6.80 -6.28
N TYR A 69 -7.87 -6.33 -5.15
CA TYR A 69 -6.92 -5.21 -5.08
C TYR A 69 -5.53 -5.61 -4.55
N THR A 70 -5.37 -6.79 -3.95
CA THR A 70 -4.07 -7.24 -3.43
C THR A 70 -3.19 -7.95 -4.46
N ASP A 71 -3.79 -8.45 -5.55
CA ASP A 71 -3.04 -9.16 -6.58
C ASP A 71 -2.18 -8.19 -7.42
N ALA A 72 -1.04 -8.67 -7.91
CA ALA A 72 -0.17 -7.90 -8.79
C ALA A 72 -0.86 -7.59 -10.12
N GLY A 73 -0.62 -6.40 -10.67
CA GLY A 73 -1.26 -5.95 -11.92
C GLY A 73 -2.73 -5.56 -11.78
N THR A 74 -3.24 -5.51 -10.55
CA THR A 74 -4.56 -4.91 -10.27
C THR A 74 -4.52 -3.40 -10.47
N ARG A 75 -5.71 -2.79 -10.57
CA ARG A 75 -5.83 -1.33 -10.63
C ARG A 75 -5.14 -0.63 -9.46
N TYR A 76 -5.13 -1.26 -8.28
CA TYR A 76 -4.45 -0.72 -7.11
C TYR A 76 -2.92 -0.69 -7.33
N SER A 77 -2.33 -1.85 -7.64
CA SER A 77 -0.89 -1.98 -7.97
C SER A 77 -0.46 -0.96 -9.01
N ILE A 78 -1.17 -0.90 -10.15
CA ILE A 78 -0.84 0.03 -11.25
C ILE A 78 -0.88 1.49 -10.79
N THR A 79 -1.83 1.85 -9.92
CA THR A 79 -1.96 3.23 -9.40
C THR A 79 -0.79 3.59 -8.48
N VAL A 80 -0.34 2.64 -7.65
CA VAL A 80 0.82 2.79 -6.77
C VAL A 80 2.10 2.87 -7.61
N ASP A 81 2.31 1.96 -8.55
CA ASP A 81 3.47 1.93 -9.43
C ASP A 81 3.60 3.23 -10.24
N THR A 82 2.49 3.73 -10.79
CA THR A 82 2.46 5.01 -11.53
C THR A 82 2.86 6.19 -10.63
N PHE A 83 2.44 6.17 -9.36
CA PHE A 83 2.80 7.20 -8.41
C PHE A 83 4.28 7.11 -8.02
N ASP A 84 4.80 5.91 -7.79
CA ASP A 84 6.19 5.69 -7.39
C ASP A 84 7.17 6.11 -8.51
N ASP A 85 6.86 5.75 -9.76
CA ASP A 85 7.58 6.21 -10.95
C ASP A 85 7.58 7.73 -11.06
N TRP A 86 6.44 8.37 -10.80
CA TRP A 86 6.31 9.83 -10.81
C TRP A 86 7.11 10.47 -9.67
N ALA A 87 7.01 9.93 -8.46
CA ALA A 87 7.69 10.43 -7.27
C ALA A 87 9.21 10.34 -7.43
N THR A 88 9.72 9.21 -7.93
CA THR A 88 11.14 9.00 -8.24
C THR A 88 11.66 10.02 -9.25
N LYS A 89 10.90 10.29 -10.33
CA LYS A 89 11.27 11.30 -11.33
C LYS A 89 11.25 12.71 -10.73
N ALA A 90 10.22 13.03 -9.94
CA ALA A 90 10.09 14.34 -9.32
C ALA A 90 11.19 14.62 -8.29
N GLU A 91 11.55 13.62 -7.48
CA GLU A 91 12.66 13.72 -6.54
C GLU A 91 14.00 13.90 -7.27
N GLY A 92 14.24 13.15 -8.35
CA GLY A 92 15.42 13.34 -9.20
C GLY A 92 15.54 14.75 -9.77
N MET A 93 14.41 15.38 -10.15
CA MET A 93 14.39 16.77 -10.60
C MET A 93 14.65 17.76 -9.47
N LEU A 94 14.15 17.50 -8.26
CA LEU A 94 14.39 18.34 -7.09
C LEU A 94 15.84 18.29 -6.60
N LEU A 95 16.52 17.15 -6.76
CA LEU A 95 17.91 16.97 -6.32
C LEU A 95 18.93 17.46 -7.36
N ASN A 96 18.53 17.61 -8.63
CA ASN A 96 19.44 18.00 -9.70
C ASN A 96 19.54 19.52 -9.86
N ASP A 97 20.54 20.12 -9.21
CA ASP A 97 20.80 21.57 -9.27
C ASP A 97 21.30 22.09 -10.62
N GLN A 98 21.66 21.20 -11.54
CA GLN A 98 22.20 21.60 -12.84
C GLN A 98 21.14 22.13 -13.81
N HIS A 99 19.85 21.80 -13.60
CA HIS A 99 18.75 22.25 -14.45
C HIS A 99 17.61 22.84 -13.60
N PRO A 100 17.83 24.03 -13.01
CA PRO A 100 16.94 24.61 -11.99
C PRO A 100 15.56 25.04 -12.50
N ALA A 101 15.34 25.04 -13.82
CA ALA A 101 14.08 25.40 -14.47
C ALA A 101 13.19 24.19 -14.80
N THR A 102 13.45 23.01 -14.24
CA THR A 102 12.67 21.80 -14.56
C THR A 102 11.34 21.82 -13.81
N PHE A 103 10.23 21.92 -14.56
CA PHE A 103 8.88 21.89 -14.00
C PHE A 103 8.45 20.46 -13.68
N ILE A 104 8.02 20.23 -12.45
CA ILE A 104 7.44 18.96 -12.03
C ILE A 104 5.98 18.93 -12.46
N GLU A 105 5.68 18.13 -13.46
CA GLU A 105 4.31 17.93 -13.91
C GLU A 105 3.49 17.17 -12.86
N ALA A 106 2.23 17.56 -12.67
CA ALA A 106 1.32 16.83 -11.81
C ALA A 106 0.90 15.49 -12.45
N LEU A 107 0.59 14.49 -11.62
CA LEU A 107 -0.04 13.25 -12.09
C LEU A 107 -1.32 13.54 -12.90
N PRO A 108 -1.57 12.75 -13.95
CA PRO A 108 -2.67 13.00 -14.88
C PRO A 108 -4.04 12.84 -14.22
N GLU A 109 -5.07 13.46 -14.81
CA GLU A 109 -6.45 13.37 -14.29
C GLU A 109 -6.97 11.93 -14.27
N SER A 110 -6.54 11.08 -15.21
CA SER A 110 -6.88 9.66 -15.24
C SER A 110 -6.42 8.94 -13.97
N TRP A 111 -5.21 9.23 -13.48
CA TRP A 111 -4.70 8.68 -12.22
C TRP A 111 -5.54 9.16 -11.04
N ARG A 112 -5.88 10.46 -10.99
CA ARG A 112 -6.70 11.05 -9.92
C ARG A 112 -8.11 10.45 -9.86
N ALA A 113 -8.72 10.21 -11.02
CA ALA A 113 -10.02 9.55 -11.12
C ALA A 113 -9.97 8.10 -10.59
N ILE A 114 -8.93 7.34 -10.95
CA ILE A 114 -8.74 5.96 -10.46
C ILE A 114 -8.49 5.96 -8.95
N HIS A 115 -7.59 6.81 -8.47
CA HIS A 115 -7.30 7.00 -7.04
C HIS A 115 -8.58 7.29 -6.23
N THR A 116 -9.38 8.24 -6.69
CA THR A 116 -10.65 8.61 -6.04
C THR A 116 -11.63 7.43 -6.03
N SER A 117 -11.75 6.72 -7.16
CA SER A 117 -12.60 5.54 -7.25
C SER A 117 -12.17 4.43 -6.30
N LEU A 118 -10.86 4.16 -6.20
CA LEU A 118 -10.30 3.19 -5.26
C LEU A 118 -10.56 3.59 -3.81
N ALA A 119 -10.31 4.86 -3.45
CA ALA A 119 -10.55 5.36 -2.11
C ALA A 119 -12.03 5.25 -1.70
N LEU A 120 -12.97 5.56 -2.60
CA LEU A 120 -14.41 5.41 -2.34
C LEU A 120 -14.80 3.94 -2.13
N LYS A 121 -14.27 3.02 -2.95
CA LYS A 121 -14.55 1.58 -2.80
C LYS A 121 -13.97 1.03 -1.50
N LEU A 122 -12.73 1.37 -1.17
CA LEU A 122 -12.09 0.94 0.08
C LEU A 122 -12.84 1.49 1.31
N ARG A 123 -13.35 2.72 1.28
CA ARG A 123 -14.22 3.25 2.35
C ARG A 123 -15.56 2.52 2.45
N SER A 124 -16.11 2.06 1.34
CA SER A 124 -17.31 1.20 1.36
C SER A 124 -17.02 -0.13 2.06
N ILE A 125 -15.88 -0.76 1.73
CA ILE A 125 -15.44 -2.00 2.38
C ILE A 125 -15.18 -1.76 3.87
N GLN A 126 -14.52 -0.65 4.23
CA GLN A 126 -14.29 -0.25 5.62
C GLN A 126 -15.62 -0.14 6.39
N ARG A 127 -16.63 0.50 5.77
CA ARG A 127 -17.97 0.60 6.35
C ARG A 127 -18.61 -0.77 6.53
N ASP A 128 -18.57 -1.63 5.52
CA ASP A 128 -19.11 -2.98 5.60
C ASP A 128 -18.49 -3.77 6.77
N ILE A 129 -17.17 -3.67 6.97
CA ILE A 129 -16.48 -4.28 8.12
C ILE A 129 -16.93 -3.66 9.44
N SER A 130 -17.07 -2.33 9.49
CA SER A 130 -17.45 -1.62 10.73
C SER A 130 -18.86 -1.93 11.24
N VAL A 131 -19.75 -2.39 10.36
CA VAL A 131 -21.13 -2.80 10.70
C VAL A 131 -21.17 -4.23 11.23
N LEU A 132 -20.12 -5.04 10.98
CA LEU A 132 -20.03 -6.38 11.54
C LEU A 132 -19.83 -6.32 13.07
N PRO A 133 -20.37 -7.31 13.82
CA PRO A 133 -20.13 -7.38 15.25
C PRO A 133 -18.62 -7.51 15.53
N PRO A 134 -18.11 -6.93 16.63
CA PRO A 134 -16.71 -7.08 17.01
C PRO A 134 -16.36 -8.55 17.21
N PRO A 135 -15.09 -8.94 17.00
CA PRO A 135 -14.68 -10.33 17.22
C PRO A 135 -14.95 -10.73 18.68
N PRO A 136 -15.39 -11.98 18.93
CA PRO A 136 -15.71 -12.45 20.27
C PRO A 136 -14.44 -12.44 21.15
N PRO A 137 -14.58 -12.15 22.46
CA PRO A 137 -13.44 -12.16 23.38
C PRO A 137 -12.80 -13.54 23.45
N ARG A 138 -11.47 -13.59 23.58
CA ARG A 138 -10.71 -14.84 23.70
C ARG A 138 -11.00 -15.49 25.04
N GLN A 139 -11.90 -16.48 25.07
CA GLN A 139 -12.25 -17.22 26.28
C GLN A 139 -11.20 -18.31 26.58
N GLY A 140 -10.03 -17.90 27.08
CA GLY A 140 -8.98 -18.83 27.54
C GLY A 140 -8.24 -19.61 26.44
N ALA A 141 -8.46 -19.27 25.16
CA ALA A 141 -7.71 -19.82 24.06
C ALA A 141 -6.39 -19.04 23.84
N ASP A 142 -5.27 -19.76 23.77
CA ASP A 142 -3.96 -19.17 23.47
C ASP A 142 -3.88 -18.63 22.03
N MET A 143 -4.70 -19.17 21.12
CA MET A 143 -4.69 -18.83 19.70
C MET A 143 -5.98 -18.12 19.27
N PRO A 144 -5.89 -17.09 18.41
CA PRO A 144 -7.06 -16.40 17.88
C PRO A 144 -7.87 -17.32 16.96
N SER A 145 -9.19 -17.12 16.96
CA SER A 145 -10.08 -17.83 16.03
C SER A 145 -9.84 -17.37 14.59
N SER A 146 -10.22 -18.20 13.61
CA SER A 146 -10.10 -17.80 12.20
C SER A 146 -10.95 -16.56 11.87
N LEU A 147 -12.10 -16.41 12.53
CA LEU A 147 -12.95 -15.24 12.41
C LEU A 147 -12.22 -13.96 12.87
N GLU A 148 -11.63 -14.01 14.06
CA GLU A 148 -10.86 -12.91 14.63
C GLU A 148 -9.70 -12.50 13.71
N ILE A 149 -8.95 -13.49 13.21
CA ILE A 149 -7.84 -13.25 12.26
C ILE A 149 -8.36 -12.56 10.99
N ILE A 150 -9.44 -13.07 10.39
CA ILE A 150 -9.96 -12.53 9.13
C ILE A 150 -10.50 -11.11 9.32
N LEU A 151 -11.31 -10.86 10.35
CA LEU A 151 -11.84 -9.52 10.65
C LEU A 151 -10.71 -8.52 10.90
N GLY A 152 -9.75 -8.89 11.75
CA GLY A 152 -8.60 -8.06 12.07
C GLY A 152 -7.75 -7.75 10.84
N ASN A 153 -7.42 -8.78 10.05
CA ASN A 153 -6.60 -8.61 8.85
C ASN A 153 -7.32 -7.79 7.77
N CYS A 154 -8.63 -7.99 7.56
CA CYS A 154 -9.38 -7.21 6.58
C CYS A 154 -9.45 -5.73 7.00
N SER A 155 -9.72 -5.44 8.27
CA SER A 155 -9.74 -4.07 8.78
C SER A 155 -8.38 -3.41 8.60
N ALA A 156 -7.31 -4.06 9.09
CA ALA A 156 -5.96 -3.52 9.02
C ALA A 156 -5.48 -3.30 7.58
N LEU A 157 -5.83 -4.21 6.66
CA LEU A 157 -5.49 -4.08 5.25
C LEU A 157 -6.19 -2.88 4.61
N VAL A 158 -7.51 -2.74 4.79
CA VAL A 158 -8.27 -1.60 4.26
C VAL A 158 -7.72 -0.28 4.80
N ASP A 159 -7.46 -0.21 6.11
CA ASP A 159 -6.92 0.99 6.75
C ASP A 159 -5.55 1.35 6.20
N SER A 160 -4.68 0.34 5.99
CA SER A 160 -3.35 0.53 5.41
C SER A 160 -3.41 1.04 3.98
N MET A 161 -4.27 0.46 3.14
CA MET A 161 -4.45 0.90 1.75
C MET A 161 -5.03 2.31 1.66
N LEU A 162 -6.00 2.66 2.51
CA LEU A 162 -6.54 4.01 2.58
C LEU A 162 -5.48 5.04 3.01
N LYS A 163 -4.65 4.67 4.00
CA LYS A 163 -3.55 5.51 4.46
C LYS A 163 -2.49 5.71 3.38
N GLU A 164 -2.17 4.68 2.62
CA GLU A 164 -1.24 4.77 1.48
C GLU A 164 -1.76 5.74 0.42
N LEU A 165 -3.02 5.59 0.00
CA LEU A 165 -3.66 6.50 -0.96
C LEU A 165 -3.68 7.96 -0.48
N ASP A 166 -4.00 8.21 0.79
CA ASP A 166 -3.96 9.55 1.38
C ASP A 166 -2.54 10.13 1.41
N THR A 167 -1.55 9.29 1.76
CA THR A 167 -0.14 9.68 1.79
C THR A 167 0.36 10.07 0.40
N MET A 168 0.00 9.31 -0.64
CA MET A 168 0.32 9.64 -2.04
C MET A 168 -0.19 11.03 -2.42
N THR A 169 -1.42 11.38 -2.02
CA THR A 169 -2.02 12.69 -2.31
C THR A 169 -1.28 13.83 -1.58
N LYS A 170 -0.87 13.59 -0.33
CA LYS A 170 -0.11 14.57 0.47
C LYS A 170 1.27 14.82 -0.12
N LEU A 171 2.00 13.74 -0.43
CA LEU A 171 3.31 13.80 -1.06
C LEU A 171 3.24 14.51 -2.42
N GLN A 172 2.21 14.21 -3.24
CA GLN A 172 2.03 14.91 -4.51
C GLN A 172 1.93 16.42 -4.33
N LYS A 173 1.07 16.87 -3.41
CA LYS A 173 0.89 18.30 -3.13
C LYS A 173 2.18 18.95 -2.66
N GLU A 174 2.89 18.31 -1.76
CA GLU A 174 4.14 18.81 -1.19
C GLU A 174 5.24 18.95 -2.26
N VAL A 175 5.43 17.92 -3.09
CA VAL A 175 6.42 17.93 -4.17
C VAL A 175 6.11 19.03 -5.19
N LEU A 176 4.84 19.19 -5.59
CA LEU A 176 4.44 20.26 -6.51
C LEU A 176 4.62 21.66 -5.90
N GLN A 177 4.34 21.83 -4.60
CA GLN A 177 4.57 23.09 -3.89
C GLN A 177 6.06 23.45 -3.84
N ARG A 178 6.93 22.48 -3.52
CA ARG A 178 8.39 22.65 -3.51
C ARG A 178 8.91 23.00 -4.92
N GLY A 179 8.45 22.28 -5.94
CA GLY A 179 8.81 22.55 -7.33
C GLY A 179 8.41 23.96 -7.77
N LYS A 180 7.19 24.39 -7.42
CA LYS A 180 6.73 25.76 -7.70
C LYS A 180 7.58 26.81 -6.99
N ALA A 181 7.84 26.65 -5.69
CA ALA A 181 8.65 27.61 -4.93
C ALA A 181 10.04 27.80 -5.53
N ARG A 182 10.68 26.70 -5.95
CA ARG A 182 11.99 26.73 -6.62
C ARG A 182 11.96 27.51 -7.94
N ILE A 183 10.92 27.34 -8.74
CA ILE A 183 10.75 28.08 -10.01
C ILE A 183 10.51 29.57 -9.73
N ASP A 184 9.66 29.90 -8.77
CA ASP A 184 9.37 31.29 -8.40
C ASP A 184 10.65 32.00 -7.89
N GLU A 185 11.47 31.34 -7.07
CA GLU A 185 12.78 31.83 -6.63
C GLU A 185 13.73 32.11 -7.80
N GLN A 186 13.78 31.21 -8.78
CA GLN A 186 14.61 31.36 -9.98
C GLN A 186 14.14 32.52 -10.86
N ILE A 187 12.83 32.64 -11.08
CA ILE A 187 12.25 33.75 -11.84
C ILE A 187 12.61 35.08 -11.17
N ASN A 188 12.49 35.16 -9.84
CA ASN A 188 12.88 36.34 -9.08
C ASN A 188 14.38 36.66 -9.20
N ALA A 189 15.24 35.65 -9.12
CA ALA A 189 16.68 35.83 -9.30
C ALA A 189 17.04 36.34 -10.72
N LEU A 190 16.42 35.78 -11.76
CA LEU A 190 16.62 36.23 -13.15
C LEU A 190 16.12 37.66 -13.36
N MET A 191 14.95 38.02 -12.80
CA MET A 191 14.45 39.39 -12.87
C MET A 191 15.38 40.39 -12.16
N ALA A 192 15.92 40.02 -10.99
CA ALA A 192 16.88 40.86 -10.26
C ALA A 192 18.19 41.05 -11.03
N ALA A 193 18.74 39.98 -11.61
CA ALA A 193 19.94 40.05 -12.44
C ALA A 193 19.73 40.92 -13.69
N ASN A 194 18.56 40.83 -14.34
CA ASN A 194 18.23 41.65 -15.50
C ASN A 194 18.09 43.14 -15.15
N GLN A 195 17.56 43.47 -13.96
CA GLN A 195 17.48 44.86 -13.47
C GLN A 195 18.86 45.45 -13.13
N GLN A 196 19.78 44.64 -12.58
CA GLN A 196 21.18 45.05 -12.37
C GLN A 196 21.91 45.30 -13.70
N ALA A 197 21.74 44.42 -14.69
CA ALA A 197 22.33 44.59 -16.01
C ALA A 197 21.80 45.85 -16.75
N GLN A 198 20.53 46.21 -16.57
CA GLN A 198 19.97 47.47 -17.09
C GLN A 198 20.42 48.72 -16.30
N GLY A 199 20.82 48.56 -15.04
CA GLY A 199 21.40 49.64 -14.22
C GLY A 199 22.85 49.96 -14.59
N GLU A 200 23.67 48.95 -14.86
CA GLU A 200 25.07 49.10 -15.26
C GLU A 200 25.22 49.54 -16.73
N GLY A 201 24.28 49.18 -17.62
CA GLY A 201 24.26 49.64 -19.02
C GLY A 201 23.96 51.13 -19.23
N LYS A 202 23.76 51.91 -18.14
CA LYS A 202 23.61 53.37 -18.16
C LYS A 202 24.88 54.13 -17.77
N GLU A 203 26.04 53.49 -17.66
CA GLU A 203 27.31 54.22 -17.64
C GLU A 203 27.73 54.59 -19.08
N ASN A 204 27.50 55.85 -19.44
CA ASN A 204 28.13 56.58 -20.54
C ASN A 204 28.23 55.88 -21.90
N TRP A 205 27.09 55.61 -22.55
CA TRP A 205 27.12 55.56 -24.02
C TRP A 205 27.18 56.99 -24.56
N VAL A 206 28.39 57.50 -24.75
CA VAL A 206 28.63 58.74 -25.50
C VAL A 206 28.83 58.37 -26.96
N PRO A 207 28.01 58.88 -27.89
CA PRO A 207 28.19 58.62 -29.30
C PRO A 207 29.56 59.15 -29.79
N ALA A 208 30.26 58.38 -30.62
CA ALA A 208 31.62 58.67 -31.10
C ALA A 208 31.79 60.03 -31.83
N TRP A 209 30.70 60.72 -32.17
CA TRP A 209 30.71 62.05 -32.79
C TRP A 209 30.78 63.21 -31.79
N GLN A 210 30.68 62.96 -30.48
CA GLN A 210 30.88 63.99 -29.43
C GLN A 210 32.32 64.05 -28.89
N SER A 211 33.20 63.15 -29.30
CA SER A 211 34.59 63.07 -28.80
C SER A 211 35.65 63.67 -29.73
N VAL A 212 35.26 64.47 -30.73
CA VAL A 212 36.21 65.19 -31.60
C VAL A 212 35.89 66.68 -31.61
N SER A 213 36.67 67.44 -30.85
CA SER A 213 36.87 68.89 -31.01
C SER A 213 38.33 69.20 -30.77
#